data_AF-A0A8T3SDP4-F1
#
_entry.id   AF-A0A8T3SDP4-F1
#
_cell.length_a   1.000
_cell.length_b   1.000
_cell.length_c   1.000
_cell.angle_alpha   90.00
_cell.angle_beta   90.00
_cell.angle_gamma   90.00
#
_symmetry.space_group_name_H-M   'P 1'
#
loop_
_entity.id
_entity.type
_entity.pdbx_description
1 polymer ?
#
loop_
_entity_poly.entity_id
_entity_poly.type
_entity_poly.pdbx_seq_one_letter_code
_entity_poly.pdbx_strand_id
1 'polypeptide(L)' 'MTGRATPPRRELVTLLAYLDAGSHKAAAHRLGISESTCRQRVSQLIRRVGAGNVAQAVWALRHDLEGEGQVPR' A
#
# COMPACT_ATOMS: atom_id res chain seq x y z
N MET A 1 16.56 13.45 11.62
CA MET A 1 15.37 14.02 10.96
C MET A 1 14.77 12.94 10.06
N THR A 2 13.86 12.11 10.55
CA THR A 2 13.21 11.08 9.71
C THR A 2 11.74 11.43 9.61
N GLY A 3 11.41 12.35 8.69
CA GLY A 3 10.02 12.69 8.41
C GLY A 3 9.31 11.47 7.85
N ARG A 4 8.38 10.90 8.62
CA ARG A 4 7.53 9.78 8.22
C ARG A 4 6.63 10.28 7.08
N ALA A 5 7.04 10.06 5.84
CA ALA A 5 6.36 10.61 4.67
C ALA A 5 4.99 9.94 4.53
N THR A 6 3.92 10.71 4.75
CA THR A 6 2.54 10.30 4.46
C THR A 6 2.51 9.60 3.10
N PRO A 7 1.99 8.35 3.02
CA PRO A 7 2.02 7.63 1.76
C PRO A 7 1.19 8.38 0.72
N PRO A 8 1.68 8.55 -0.51
CA PRO A 8 1.04 9.40 -1.49
C PRO A 8 -0.31 8.79 -1.86
N ARG A 9 -1.35 9.63 -1.89
CA ARG A 9 -2.77 9.23 -2.05
C ARG A 9 -3.01 8.17 -3.13
N ARG A 10 -2.30 8.26 -4.27
CA ARG A 10 -2.39 7.30 -5.38
C ARG A 10 -1.96 5.86 -5.02
N GLU A 11 -0.92 5.72 -4.20
CA GLU A 11 -0.39 4.42 -3.77
C GLU A 11 -1.38 3.77 -2.80
N LEU A 12 -1.92 4.54 -1.84
CA LEU A 12 -2.98 4.11 -0.92
C LEU A 12 -4.24 3.68 -1.66
N VAL A 13 -4.75 4.50 -2.60
CA VAL A 13 -5.93 4.17 -3.40
C VAL A 13 -5.70 2.88 -4.20
N THR A 14 -4.49 2.67 -4.72
CA THR A 14 -4.16 1.45 -5.46
C THR A 14 -4.16 0.22 -4.54
N LEU A 15 -3.60 0.34 -3.33
CA LEU A 15 -3.64 -0.74 -2.35
C LEU A 15 -5.07 -1.07 -1.93
N LEU A 16 -5.92 -0.08 -1.66
CA LEU A 16 -7.31 -0.29 -1.29
C LEU A 16 -8.08 -1.00 -2.42
N ALA A 17 -7.90 -0.57 -3.67
CA ALA A 17 -8.52 -1.23 -4.81
C ALA A 17 -8.02 -2.67 -4.99
N TYR A 18 -6.74 -2.94 -4.71
CA TYR A 18 -6.17 -4.29 -4.71
C TYR A 18 -6.79 -5.18 -3.63
N LEU A 19 -6.93 -4.67 -2.41
CA LEU A 19 -7.53 -5.41 -1.29
C LEU A 19 -9.00 -5.74 -1.57
N ASP A 20 -9.75 -4.80 -2.14
CA ASP A 20 -11.16 -4.99 -2.49
C ASP A 20 -11.34 -5.94 -3.69
N ALA A 21 -10.43 -5.91 -4.67
CA ALA A 21 -10.54 -6.72 -5.89
C ALA A 21 -9.89 -8.10 -5.81
N GLY A 22 -8.96 -8.31 -4.87
CA GLY A 22 -8.18 -9.54 -4.71
C GLY A 22 -7.13 -9.79 -5.81
N SER A 23 -6.99 -8.92 -6.82
CA SER A 23 -6.00 -9.06 -7.87
C SER A 23 -5.53 -7.72 -8.46
N HIS A 24 -4.27 -7.68 -8.90
CA HIS A 24 -3.70 -6.49 -9.56
C HIS A 24 -4.42 -6.15 -10.86
N LYS A 25 -4.83 -7.16 -11.63
CA LYS A 25 -5.56 -6.97 -12.89
C LYS A 25 -6.91 -6.30 -12.68
N ALA A 26 -7.71 -6.80 -11.73
CA ALA A 26 -9.02 -6.22 -11.45
C ALA A 26 -8.92 -4.84 -10.81
N ALA A 27 -7.96 -4.61 -9.93
CA ALA A 27 -7.69 -3.28 -9.36
C ALA A 27 -7.26 -2.27 -10.44
N ALA A 28 -6.36 -2.67 -11.33
CA ALA A 28 -5.91 -1.84 -12.44
C ALA A 28 -7.05 -1.45 -13.38
N HIS A 29 -7.91 -2.42 -13.72
CA HIS A 29 -9.11 -2.18 -14.52
C HIS A 29 -10.05 -1.16 -13.87
N ARG A 30 -10.34 -1.29 -12.56
CA ARG A 30 -11.18 -0.34 -11.81
C ARG A 30 -10.59 1.07 -11.75
N LEU A 31 -9.26 1.18 -11.71
CA LEU A 31 -8.56 2.46 -11.59
C LEU A 31 -8.20 3.10 -12.94
N GLY A 32 -8.50 2.44 -14.06
CA GLY A 32 -8.13 2.93 -15.40
C GLY A 32 -6.61 3.03 -15.61
N ILE A 33 -5.82 2.12 -15.01
CA ILE A 33 -4.36 2.08 -15.15
C ILE A 33 -3.89 0.72 -15.67
N SER A 34 -2.61 0.62 -16.08
CA SER A 34 -2.04 -0.68 -16.44
C SER A 34 -1.80 -1.57 -15.21
N GLU A 35 -1.85 -2.89 -15.40
CA GLU A 35 -1.53 -3.85 -14.33
C GLU A 35 -0.10 -3.66 -13.79
N SER A 36 0.86 -3.37 -14.67
CA SER A 36 2.26 -3.06 -14.29
C SER A 36 2.34 -1.82 -13.40
N THR A 37 1.58 -0.77 -13.71
CA THR A 37 1.48 0.44 -12.88
C THR A 37 0.85 0.12 -11.52
N CYS A 38 -0.19 -0.72 -11.50
CA CYS A 38 -0.81 -1.16 -10.25
C CYS A 38 0.19 -1.89 -9.35
N ARG A 39 0.91 -2.88 -9.90
CA ARG A 39 1.94 -3.65 -9.18
C ARG A 39 3.05 -2.75 -8.66
N GLN A 40 3.56 -1.86 -9.51
CA GLN A 40 4.60 -0.90 -9.13
C GLN A 40 4.16 -0.03 -7.95
N ARG A 41 2.94 0.53 -7.98
CA ARG A 41 2.42 1.37 -6.89
C ARG A 41 2.28 0.59 -5.59
N VAL A 42 1.73 -0.63 -5.64
CA VAL A 42 1.61 -1.50 -4.46
C VAL A 42 3.00 -1.83 -3.90
N SER A 43 3.97 -2.20 -4.74
CA SER A 43 5.34 -2.48 -4.30
C SER A 43 6.06 -1.26 -3.71
N GLN A 44 5.86 -0.06 -4.29
CA GLN A 44 6.42 1.17 -3.75
C GLN A 44 5.85 1.50 -2.37
N LEU A 45 4.54 1.30 -2.18
CA LEU A 45 3.90 1.52 -0.89
C LEU A 45 4.43 0.56 0.18
N ILE A 46 4.47 -0.75 -0.12
CA ILE A 46 4.99 -1.80 0.77
C ILE A 46 6.41 -1.45 1.24
N ARG A 47 7.29 -1.07 0.31
CA ARG A 47 8.67 -0.66 0.62
C ARG A 47 8.72 0.61 1.47
N ARG A 48 7.89 1.61 1.17
CA ARG A 48 7.85 2.89 1.87
C ARG A 48 7.45 2.72 3.34
N VAL A 49 6.51 1.82 3.62
CA VAL A 49 6.08 1.51 5.00
C VAL A 49 6.97 0.49 5.70
N GLY A 50 8.05 0.03 5.04
CA GLY A 50 8.99 -0.93 5.61
C GLY A 50 8.43 -2.34 5.78
N ALA A 51 7.39 -2.70 5.00
CA ALA A 51 6.78 -4.01 5.04
C ALA A 51 7.43 -4.98 4.03
N GLY A 52 7.41 -6.27 4.33
CA GLY A 52 7.84 -7.33 3.41
C GLY A 52 6.72 -7.82 2.49
N ASN A 53 5.47 -7.62 2.88
CA ASN A 53 4.30 -8.06 2.12
C ASN A 53 3.09 -7.13 2.34
N VAL A 54 1.99 -7.41 1.62
CA VAL A 54 0.76 -6.62 1.70
C VAL A 54 0.14 -6.67 3.10
N ALA A 55 0.11 -7.83 3.76
CA ALA A 55 -0.52 -7.97 5.08
C ALA A 55 0.21 -7.10 6.12
N GLN A 56 1.55 -7.16 6.14
CA GLN A 56 2.39 -6.29 6.97
C GLN A 56 2.19 -4.81 6.62
N ALA A 57 2.03 -4.46 5.33
CA ALA A 57 1.78 -3.08 4.92
C ALA A 57 0.42 -2.57 5.40
N VAL A 58 -0.63 -3.38 5.32
CA VAL A 58 -1.97 -3.04 5.82
C VAL A 58 -1.96 -2.87 7.34
N TRP A 59 -1.27 -3.75 8.04
CA TRP A 59 -1.07 -3.64 9.48
C TRP A 59 -0.37 -2.33 9.83
N ALA A 60 0.77 -2.04 9.18
CA ALA A 60 1.53 -0.82 9.41
C ALA A 60 0.71 0.44 9.18
N LEU A 61 -0.09 0.47 8.11
CA LEU A 61 -0.95 1.60 7.76
C LEU A 61 -2.11 1.80 8.74
N ARG A 62 -2.70 0.73 9.28
CA ARG A 62 -3.73 0.83 10.32
C ARG A 62 -3.17 1.39 11.61
N HIS A 63 -2.03 0.85 12.04
CA HIS A 63 -1.35 1.24 13.26
C HIS A 63 -0.78 2.67 13.19
N ASP A 64 -0.39 3.15 12.01
CA ASP A 64 0.03 4.55 11.80
C ASP A 64 -1.13 5.54 11.96
N LEU A 65 -2.36 5.13 11.61
CA LEU A 65 -3.58 5.94 11.83
C LEU A 65 -4.01 5.93 13.31
N GLU A 66 -3.66 4.89 14.05
CA GLU A 66 -4.00 4.68 15.46
C GLU A 66 -2.91 5.21 16.43
N GLY A 67 -1.74 5.60 15.92
CA GLY A 67 -0.65 6.17 16.71
C GLY A 67 0.27 5.15 17.40
N GLU A 68 0.17 3.86 17.07
CA GLU A 68 0.85 2.78 17.79
C GLU A 68 1.68 1.87 16.86
N GLY A 69 3.01 2.04 16.86
CA GLY A 69 3.91 0.88 16.83
C GLY A 69 4.47 0.35 15.49
N GLN A 70 5.59 -0.37 15.63
CA GLN A 70 6.54 -0.88 14.65
C GLN A 70 6.03 -2.15 13.91
N VAL A 71 6.29 -2.26 12.60
CA VAL A 71 5.95 -3.45 11.79
C VAL A 71 6.59 -4.71 12.37
N PRO A 72 5.81 -5.76 12.70
CA PRO A 72 6.36 -7.04 13.16
C PRO A 72 7.22 -7.66 12.05
N ARG A 73 8.42 -8.11 12.43
CA ARG A 73 9.41 -8.72 11.51
C ARG A 73 8.92 -10.07 10.98
#